data_AF-A0A653C6P9-F1
#
_entry.id   AF-A0A653C6P9-F1
#
_cell.length_a   1.000
_cell.length_b   1.000
_cell.length_c   1.000
_cell.angle_alpha   90.00
_cell.angle_beta   90.00
_cell.angle_gamma   90.00
#
_symmetry.space_group_name_H-M   'P 1'
#
loop_
_entity.id
_entity.type
_entity.pdbx_description
1 polymer ?
#
loop_
_entity_poly.entity_id
_entity_poly.type
_entity_poly.pdbx_seq_one_letter_code
_entity_poly.pdbx_strand_id
1 'polypeptide(L)'
;MGLKEEYREARDWVDKHLHFNINRDVNLFEVTIRVLGGLLSIYHFSKDEMFLTKAIDLGDRLLPCFESDSGIPFSDINLFTRKAHAPKWSPDSSTSEVTTIQLEFRDLSSASGDPKYENAADKVSRHVHKLEKLDGLVPIFINANSGQFRSYATITLGARGDSYYEYLLKQWIQTGKAIDL
;
A
#
# COMPACT_ATOMS: atom_id res chain seq x y z
N MET A 1 -20.09 -15.36 -5.48
CA MET A 1 -21.31 -15.07 -6.26
C MET A 1 -21.55 -16.06 -7.41
N GLY A 2 -20.58 -16.88 -7.83
CA GLY A 2 -20.81 -17.90 -8.86
C GLY A 2 -20.93 -17.35 -10.30
N LEU A 3 -20.62 -16.08 -10.50
CA LEU A 3 -20.69 -15.35 -11.77
C LEU A 3 -19.52 -15.72 -12.69
N LYS A 4 -19.57 -16.92 -13.29
CA LYS A 4 -18.44 -17.50 -14.04
C LYS A 4 -18.23 -16.90 -15.43
N GLU A 5 -19.28 -16.36 -16.06
CA GLU A 5 -19.17 -15.74 -17.39
C GLU A 5 -18.61 -14.32 -17.26
N GLU A 6 -19.13 -13.55 -16.32
CA GLU A 6 -18.66 -12.20 -15.99
C GLU A 6 -17.21 -12.22 -15.50
N TYR A 7 -16.84 -13.22 -14.70
CA TYR A 7 -15.44 -13.44 -14.32
C TYR A 7 -14.55 -13.69 -15.54
N ARG A 8 -14.99 -14.53 -16.50
CA ARG A 8 -14.21 -14.83 -17.71
C ARG A 8 -14.04 -13.59 -18.58
N GLU A 9 -15.09 -12.83 -18.78
CA GLU A 9 -15.04 -11.55 -19.51
C GLU A 9 -14.06 -10.57 -18.84
N ALA A 10 -14.17 -10.39 -17.52
CA ALA A 10 -13.28 -9.49 -16.77
C ALA A 10 -11.82 -9.96 -16.79
N ARG A 11 -11.58 -11.26 -16.61
CA ARG A 11 -10.24 -11.86 -16.69
C ARG A 11 -9.60 -11.59 -18.05
N ASP A 12 -10.34 -11.83 -19.13
CA ASP A 12 -9.87 -11.59 -20.50
C ASP A 12 -9.54 -10.12 -20.75
N TRP A 13 -10.33 -9.20 -20.17
CA TRP A 13 -10.02 -7.78 -20.24
C TRP A 13 -8.73 -7.45 -19.49
N VAL A 14 -8.53 -7.98 -18.27
CA VAL A 14 -7.31 -7.75 -17.48
C VAL A 14 -6.07 -8.27 -18.21
N ASP A 15 -6.15 -9.47 -18.79
CA ASP A 15 -5.05 -10.06 -19.54
C ASP A 15 -4.64 -9.17 -20.73
N LYS A 16 -5.62 -8.78 -21.54
CA LYS A 16 -5.40 -8.10 -22.83
C LYS A 16 -5.19 -6.58 -22.71
N HIS A 17 -5.81 -5.93 -21.73
CA HIS A 17 -5.93 -4.46 -21.70
C HIS A 17 -5.38 -3.80 -20.43
N LEU A 18 -5.20 -4.52 -19.32
CA LEU A 18 -4.62 -3.91 -18.13
C LEU A 18 -3.10 -3.82 -18.28
N HIS A 19 -2.62 -2.60 -18.53
CA HIS A 19 -1.20 -2.29 -18.66
C HIS A 19 -0.85 -1.12 -17.74
N PHE A 20 0.22 -1.26 -16.95
CA PHE A 20 0.65 -0.21 -16.02
C PHE A 20 1.69 0.74 -16.63
N ASN A 21 2.07 0.54 -17.89
CA ASN A 21 2.98 1.43 -18.60
C ASN A 21 2.27 2.68 -19.14
N ILE A 22 1.61 3.42 -18.25
CA ILE A 22 0.81 4.61 -18.58
C ILE A 22 1.42 5.85 -17.94
N ASN A 23 1.53 6.95 -18.69
CA ASN A 23 2.08 8.21 -18.20
C ASN A 23 1.03 8.98 -17.38
N ARG A 24 0.77 8.48 -16.17
CA ARG A 24 -0.18 9.04 -15.22
C ARG A 24 0.34 8.89 -13.80
N ASP A 25 0.07 9.90 -13.00
CA ASP A 25 0.26 9.86 -11.55
C ASP A 25 -0.92 9.12 -10.92
N VAL A 26 -0.60 8.26 -9.97
CA VAL A 26 -1.56 7.53 -9.16
C VAL A 26 -1.19 7.66 -7.69
N ASN A 27 -2.20 7.60 -6.82
CA ASN A 27 -2.00 7.55 -5.39
C ASN A 27 -1.61 6.12 -4.96
N LEU A 28 -0.53 6.00 -4.20
CA LEU A 28 0.02 4.73 -3.72
C LEU A 28 -1.03 3.92 -2.95
N PHE A 29 -1.71 4.55 -1.99
CA PHE A 29 -2.69 3.90 -1.14
C PHE A 29 -3.87 3.37 -1.95
N GLU A 30 -4.48 4.23 -2.77
CA GLU A 30 -5.68 3.87 -3.53
C GLU A 30 -5.43 2.75 -4.53
N VAL A 31 -4.29 2.78 -5.23
CA VAL A 31 -3.94 1.71 -6.17
C VAL A 31 -3.56 0.43 -5.44
N THR A 32 -2.97 0.53 -4.25
CA THR A 32 -2.63 -0.65 -3.43
C THR A 32 -3.89 -1.38 -2.96
N ILE A 33 -4.79 -0.70 -2.24
CA ILE A 33 -5.95 -1.38 -1.64
C ILE A 33 -6.99 -1.84 -2.68
N ARG A 34 -7.06 -1.17 -3.84
CA ARG A 34 -8.05 -1.49 -4.89
C ARG A 34 -7.49 -2.44 -5.94
N VAL A 35 -6.37 -2.09 -6.56
CA VAL A 35 -5.85 -2.81 -7.72
C VAL A 35 -4.94 -3.94 -7.29
N LEU A 36 -3.91 -3.66 -6.47
CA LEU A 36 -2.99 -4.70 -6.01
C LEU A 36 -3.72 -5.73 -5.14
N GLY A 37 -4.49 -5.26 -4.15
CA GLY A 37 -5.32 -6.12 -3.30
C GLY A 37 -6.34 -6.93 -4.10
N GLY A 38 -6.94 -6.34 -5.14
CA GLY A 38 -7.86 -7.03 -6.04
C GLY A 38 -7.20 -8.14 -6.86
N LEU A 39 -6.04 -7.85 -7.46
CA LEU A 39 -5.24 -8.80 -8.24
C LEU A 39 -4.76 -9.99 -7.38
N LEU A 40 -4.26 -9.70 -6.18
CA LEU A 40 -3.81 -10.74 -5.23
C LEU A 40 -4.97 -11.60 -4.74
N SER A 41 -6.10 -10.97 -4.40
CA SER A 41 -7.30 -11.70 -3.98
C SER A 41 -7.76 -12.68 -5.07
N ILE A 42 -7.87 -12.23 -6.32
CA ILE A 42 -8.32 -13.10 -7.41
C ILE A 42 -7.27 -14.15 -7.79
N TYR A 43 -5.98 -13.83 -7.67
CA TYR A 43 -4.91 -14.82 -7.78
C TYR A 43 -5.11 -15.95 -6.76
N HIS A 44 -5.35 -15.63 -5.49
CA HIS A 44 -5.54 -16.66 -4.47
C HIS A 44 -6.78 -17.53 -4.69
N PHE A 45 -7.87 -16.98 -5.23
CA PHE A 45 -9.08 -17.74 -5.55
C PHE A 45 -8.98 -18.57 -6.83
N SER A 46 -8.34 -18.04 -7.87
CA SER A 46 -8.30 -18.67 -9.20
C SER A 46 -7.05 -19.50 -9.46
N LYS A 47 -5.95 -19.20 -8.75
CA LYS A 47 -4.58 -19.69 -9.00
C LYS A 47 -4.09 -19.43 -10.42
N ASP A 48 -4.60 -18.37 -11.02
CA ASP A 48 -4.20 -17.92 -12.35
C ASP A 48 -3.02 -16.97 -12.26
N GLU A 49 -1.84 -17.46 -12.67
CA GLU A 49 -0.56 -16.74 -12.61
C GLU A 49 -0.54 -15.43 -13.40
N MET A 50 -1.49 -15.22 -14.32
CA MET A 50 -1.64 -13.93 -15.00
C MET A 50 -1.88 -12.79 -14.00
N PHE A 51 -2.73 -12.99 -13.00
CA PHE A 51 -3.01 -11.96 -12.00
C PHE A 51 -1.81 -11.68 -11.10
N LEU A 52 -1.06 -12.71 -10.69
CA LEU A 52 0.17 -12.52 -9.93
C LEU A 52 1.22 -11.76 -10.74
N THR A 53 1.36 -12.09 -12.03
CA THR A 53 2.27 -11.36 -12.94
C THR A 53 1.92 -9.87 -13.02
N LYS A 54 0.63 -9.53 -13.12
CA LYS A 54 0.17 -8.13 -13.10
C LYS A 54 0.39 -7.49 -11.73
N ALA A 55 0.16 -8.21 -10.63
CA ALA A 55 0.40 -7.71 -9.28
C ALA A 55 1.89 -7.38 -9.04
N ILE A 56 2.79 -8.21 -9.54
CA ILE A 56 4.25 -7.99 -9.49
C ILE A 56 4.64 -6.75 -10.30
N ASP A 57 4.18 -6.61 -11.56
CA ASP A 57 4.46 -5.41 -12.38
C ASP A 57 3.97 -4.13 -11.69
N LEU A 58 2.78 -4.17 -11.08
CA LEU A 58 2.26 -3.04 -10.32
C LEU A 58 3.11 -2.75 -9.08
N GLY A 59 3.40 -3.76 -8.26
CA GLY A 59 4.22 -3.61 -7.05
C GLY A 59 5.60 -3.03 -7.35
N ASP A 60 6.26 -3.52 -8.40
CA ASP A 60 7.57 -3.01 -8.86
C ASP A 60 7.52 -1.54 -9.27
N ARG A 61 6.39 -1.09 -9.83
CA ARG A 61 6.18 0.32 -10.19
C ARG A 61 5.90 1.20 -8.99
N LEU A 62 5.35 0.64 -7.90
CA LEU A 62 5.00 1.38 -6.68
C LEU A 62 6.16 1.48 -5.68
N LEU A 63 7.13 0.55 -5.71
CA LEU A 63 8.29 0.55 -4.81
C LEU A 63 9.07 1.88 -4.72
N PRO A 64 9.24 2.67 -5.80
CA PRO A 64 9.93 3.96 -5.70
C PRO A 64 9.25 4.96 -4.75
N CYS A 65 7.98 4.77 -4.39
CA CYS A 65 7.33 5.60 -3.36
C CYS A 65 8.07 5.55 -2.02
N PHE A 66 8.73 4.43 -1.68
CA PHE A 66 9.39 4.21 -0.39
C PHE A 66 10.82 4.78 -0.34
N GLU A 67 11.31 5.41 -1.40
CA GLU A 67 12.67 5.95 -1.52
C GLU A 67 12.83 7.38 -0.97
N SER A 68 11.93 7.81 -0.08
CA SER A 68 12.07 9.09 0.61
C SER A 68 13.22 9.06 1.63
N ASP A 69 13.68 10.24 2.06
CA ASP A 69 14.79 10.35 3.03
C ASP A 69 14.52 9.62 4.35
N SER A 70 13.25 9.54 4.78
CA SER A 70 12.86 8.84 6.02
C SER A 70 12.42 7.38 5.83
N GLY A 71 12.19 6.96 4.58
CA GLY A 71 11.54 5.69 4.24
C GLY A 71 10.01 5.69 4.39
N ILE A 72 9.40 6.79 4.85
CA ILE A 72 7.94 6.99 4.77
C ILE A 72 7.54 7.30 3.34
N PRO A 73 6.62 6.53 2.72
CA PRO A 73 6.39 6.66 1.31
C PRO A 73 5.74 7.99 0.92
N PHE A 74 6.13 8.48 -0.26
CA PHE A 74 5.41 9.53 -0.96
C PHE A 74 3.99 9.07 -1.32
N SER A 75 3.04 10.01 -1.38
CA SER A 75 1.63 9.72 -1.68
C SER A 75 1.40 9.30 -3.13
N ASP A 76 2.15 9.89 -4.07
CA ASP A 76 1.87 9.76 -5.50
C ASP A 76 3.09 9.29 -6.28
N ILE A 77 2.83 8.56 -7.37
CA ILE A 77 3.85 8.08 -8.29
C ILE A 77 3.33 8.04 -9.72
N ASN A 78 4.19 8.46 -10.65
CA ASN A 78 3.94 8.29 -12.06
C ASN A 78 4.28 6.87 -12.52
N LEU A 79 3.31 6.08 -12.98
CA LEU A 79 3.53 4.67 -13.31
C LEU A 79 4.46 4.43 -14.51
N PHE A 80 4.59 5.39 -15.42
CA PHE A 80 5.51 5.32 -16.57
C PHE A 80 6.92 5.74 -16.19
N THR A 81 7.09 6.94 -15.65
CA THR A 81 8.41 7.49 -15.32
C THR A 81 9.00 6.92 -14.04
N ARG A 82 8.19 6.24 -13.21
CA ARG A 82 8.53 5.70 -11.89
C ARG A 82 9.02 6.77 -10.91
N LYS A 83 8.63 8.02 -11.12
CA LYS A 83 8.97 9.13 -10.24
C LYS A 83 7.87 9.30 -9.19
N ALA A 84 8.22 9.02 -7.94
CA ALA A 84 7.39 9.31 -6.79
C ALA A 84 7.56 10.76 -6.33
N HIS A 85 6.51 11.35 -5.76
CA HIS A 85 6.58 12.69 -5.19
C HIS A 85 5.48 12.92 -4.15
N ALA A 86 5.74 13.86 -3.24
CA ALA A 86 4.70 14.38 -2.34
C ALA A 86 3.68 15.24 -3.12
N PRO A 87 2.50 15.53 -2.55
CA PRO A 87 1.56 16.45 -3.17
C PRO A 87 2.17 17.85 -3.32
N LYS A 88 1.78 18.59 -4.38
CA LYS A 88 2.35 19.92 -4.66
C LYS A 88 2.18 20.94 -3.52
N TRP A 89 1.21 20.72 -2.64
CA TRP A 89 0.84 21.63 -1.56
C TRP A 89 1.40 21.24 -0.18
N SER A 90 2.03 20.07 -0.04
CA SER A 90 2.54 19.60 1.25
C SER A 90 3.58 18.49 1.08
N PRO A 91 4.67 18.48 1.85
CA PRO A 91 5.60 17.33 1.92
C PRO A 91 5.04 16.13 2.71
N ASP A 92 3.81 16.23 3.21
CA ASP A 92 3.22 15.20 4.08
C ASP A 92 2.33 14.22 3.32
N SER A 93 2.43 12.96 3.74
CA SER A 93 1.50 11.89 3.40
C SER A 93 0.42 11.77 4.48
N SER A 94 -0.75 11.24 4.12
CA SER A 94 -1.74 10.86 5.14
C SER A 94 -1.22 9.67 5.95
N THR A 95 -1.45 9.67 7.26
CA THR A 95 -1.00 8.57 8.12
C THR A 95 -1.63 7.24 7.69
N SER A 96 -2.96 7.17 7.54
CA SER A 96 -3.64 5.99 6.99
C SER A 96 -3.05 5.52 5.65
N GLU A 97 -2.81 6.43 4.70
CA GLU A 97 -2.31 6.04 3.36
C GLU A 97 -0.98 5.27 3.43
N VAL A 98 -0.07 5.66 4.32
CA VAL A 98 1.23 4.97 4.46
C VAL A 98 1.17 3.74 5.35
N THR A 99 0.12 3.59 6.16
CA THR A 99 -0.09 2.48 7.10
C THR A 99 -1.21 1.51 6.70
N THR A 100 -1.74 1.65 5.49
CA THR A 100 -2.82 0.81 4.95
C THR A 100 -2.43 0.23 3.59
N ILE A 101 -1.19 -0.29 3.52
CA ILE A 101 -0.60 -0.93 2.32
C ILE A 101 0.13 -2.23 2.66
N GLN A 102 0.25 -2.55 3.95
CA GLN A 102 1.12 -3.59 4.48
C GLN A 102 0.61 -4.98 4.19
N LEU A 103 -0.72 -5.20 4.19
CA LEU A 103 -1.28 -6.52 3.95
C LEU A 103 -0.98 -6.96 2.51
N GLU A 104 -1.16 -6.06 1.56
CA GLU A 104 -1.00 -6.27 0.13
C GLU A 104 0.47 -6.44 -0.23
N PHE A 105 1.36 -5.59 0.29
CA PHE A 105 2.80 -5.73 0.06
C PHE A 105 3.37 -6.99 0.71
N ARG A 106 2.90 -7.37 1.91
CA ARG A 106 3.29 -8.65 2.53
C ARG A 106 2.80 -9.85 1.74
N ASP A 107 1.54 -9.83 1.30
CA ASP A 107 0.98 -10.91 0.49
C ASP A 107 1.68 -11.01 -0.88
N LEU A 108 2.03 -9.88 -1.50
CA LEU A 108 2.81 -9.86 -2.73
C LEU A 108 4.18 -10.51 -2.54
N SER A 109 4.88 -10.23 -1.43
CA SER A 109 6.13 -10.94 -1.09
C SER A 109 5.91 -12.43 -0.88
N SER A 110 4.85 -12.82 -0.17
CA SER A 110 4.53 -14.23 0.04
C SER A 110 4.19 -14.96 -1.25
N ALA A 111 3.44 -14.34 -2.16
CA ALA A 111 2.98 -14.95 -3.40
C ALA A 111 4.08 -15.00 -4.48
N SER A 112 4.91 -13.95 -4.57
CA SER A 112 6.02 -13.86 -5.55
C SER A 112 7.30 -14.55 -5.08
N GLY A 113 7.48 -14.73 -3.77
CA GLY A 113 8.74 -15.18 -3.17
C GLY A 113 9.82 -14.08 -3.07
N ASP A 114 9.52 -12.84 -3.45
CA ASP A 114 10.46 -11.71 -3.36
C ASP A 114 10.19 -10.87 -2.10
N PRO A 115 11.09 -10.85 -1.10
CA PRO A 115 10.86 -10.17 0.18
C PRO A 115 10.89 -8.64 0.08
N LYS A 116 11.27 -8.04 -1.05
CA LYS A 116 11.42 -6.58 -1.16
C LYS A 116 10.14 -5.80 -0.84
N TYR A 117 8.97 -6.35 -1.17
CA TYR A 117 7.68 -5.69 -0.95
C TYR A 117 7.34 -5.62 0.54
N GLU A 118 7.37 -6.76 1.23
CA GLU A 118 7.17 -6.82 2.69
C GLU A 118 8.21 -5.96 3.41
N ASN A 119 9.49 -6.06 3.04
CA ASN A 119 10.55 -5.29 3.67
C ASN A 119 10.32 -3.77 3.55
N ALA A 120 9.76 -3.29 2.43
CA ALA A 120 9.43 -1.88 2.26
C ALA A 120 8.29 -1.46 3.21
N ALA A 121 7.20 -2.22 3.26
CA ALA A 121 6.04 -1.90 4.09
C ALA A 121 6.26 -2.11 5.60
N ASP A 122 7.07 -3.10 5.98
CA ASP A 122 7.43 -3.40 7.37
C ASP A 122 8.31 -2.28 7.97
N LYS A 123 9.24 -1.71 7.19
CA LYS A 123 10.03 -0.55 7.62
C LYS A 123 9.14 0.63 8.03
N VAL A 124 8.08 0.91 7.26
CA VAL A 124 7.10 1.96 7.59
C VAL A 124 6.41 1.65 8.91
N SER A 125 5.93 0.42 9.09
CA SER A 125 5.24 0.01 10.32
C SER A 125 6.13 0.15 11.55
N ARG A 126 7.37 -0.36 11.49
CA ARG A 126 8.35 -0.23 12.57
C ARG A 126 8.72 1.21 12.88
N HIS A 127 8.78 2.06 11.86
CA HIS A 127 9.07 3.48 12.06
C HIS A 127 7.91 4.17 12.79
N VAL A 128 6.69 4.02 12.28
CA VAL A 128 5.48 4.61 12.88
C VAL A 128 5.27 4.08 14.31
N HIS A 129 5.54 2.82 14.59
CA HIS A 129 5.46 2.24 15.93
C HIS A 129 6.32 2.99 16.97
N LYS A 130 7.51 3.47 16.58
CA LYS A 130 8.44 4.15 17.48
C LYS A 130 8.13 5.62 17.73
N LEU A 131 7.29 6.25 16.89
CA LEU A 131 6.93 7.66 17.05
C LEU A 131 6.11 7.88 18.32
N GLU A 132 6.22 9.07 18.92
CA GLU A 132 5.38 9.47 20.05
C GLU A 132 3.91 9.54 19.63
N LYS A 133 3.01 9.10 20.53
CA LYS A 133 1.57 9.00 20.31
C LYS A 133 0.83 9.49 21.54
N LEU A 134 -0.39 9.97 21.35
CA LEU A 134 -1.27 10.33 22.46
C LEU A 134 -2.13 9.11 22.82
N ASP A 135 -1.74 8.35 23.83
CA ASP A 135 -2.45 7.13 24.26
C ASP A 135 -2.74 6.14 23.12
N GLY A 136 -1.77 5.99 22.20
CA GLY A 136 -1.90 5.17 21.00
C GLY A 136 -2.56 5.85 19.80
N LEU A 137 -3.10 7.06 19.97
CA LEU A 137 -3.68 7.85 18.90
C LEU A 137 -2.62 8.59 18.10
N VAL A 138 -2.77 8.56 16.77
CA VAL A 138 -1.83 9.16 15.82
C VAL A 138 -2.42 10.39 15.11
N PRO A 139 -1.62 11.44 14.86
CA PRO A 139 -2.00 12.54 13.98
C PRO A 139 -2.26 12.07 12.55
N ILE A 140 -3.13 12.76 11.80
CA ILE A 140 -3.53 12.36 10.44
C ILE A 140 -2.49 12.60 9.35
N PHE A 141 -1.37 13.25 9.65
CA PHE A 141 -0.30 13.54 8.70
C PHE A 141 1.07 13.14 9.24
N ILE A 142 1.88 12.59 8.35
CA ILE A 142 3.29 12.23 8.56
C ILE A 142 4.13 12.78 7.40
N ASN A 143 5.27 13.40 7.73
CA ASN A 143 6.14 14.00 6.73
C ASN A 143 7.03 12.93 6.07
N ALA A 144 7.03 12.85 4.74
CA ALA A 144 7.81 11.83 4.03
C ALA A 144 9.34 12.04 4.13
N ASN A 145 9.80 13.28 4.33
CA ASN A 145 11.23 13.58 4.40
C ASN A 145 11.79 13.43 5.82
N SER A 146 11.07 13.92 6.84
CA SER A 146 11.54 13.83 8.24
C SER A 146 11.07 12.57 8.97
N GLY A 147 10.06 11.89 8.45
CA GLY A 147 9.43 10.74 9.09
C GLY A 147 8.68 11.07 10.38
N GLN A 148 8.43 12.35 10.67
CA GLN A 148 7.74 12.77 11.89
C GLN A 148 6.27 13.06 11.62
N PHE A 149 5.42 12.77 12.60
CA PHE A 149 4.05 13.26 12.58
C PHE A 149 4.04 14.80 12.56
N ARG A 150 3.08 15.38 11.82
CA ARG A 150 2.90 16.83 11.82
C ARG A 150 2.46 17.28 13.22
N SER A 151 3.23 18.17 13.83
CA SER A 151 2.89 18.77 15.12
C SER A 151 1.54 19.50 15.04
N TYR A 152 0.72 19.33 16.08
CA TYR A 152 -0.62 19.93 16.20
C TYR A 152 -1.61 19.54 15.10
N ALA A 153 -1.33 18.50 14.31
CA ALA A 153 -2.31 17.97 13.37
C ALA A 153 -3.46 17.28 14.12
N THR A 154 -4.65 17.36 13.51
CA THR A 154 -5.85 16.71 14.03
C THR A 154 -5.62 15.21 14.24
N ILE A 155 -6.19 14.69 15.31
CA ILE A 155 -6.34 13.26 15.55
C ILE A 155 -7.81 12.91 15.33
N THR A 156 -8.07 11.90 14.51
CA THR A 156 -9.43 11.39 14.26
C THR A 156 -9.41 9.92 13.87
N LEU A 157 -10.52 9.23 14.14
CA LEU A 157 -10.76 7.83 13.72
C LEU A 157 -11.52 7.76 12.38
N GLY A 158 -11.67 8.88 11.68
CA GLY A 158 -12.22 8.94 10.32
C GLY A 158 -11.11 9.14 9.28
N ALA A 159 -11.47 9.80 8.19
CA ALA A 159 -10.60 10.02 7.05
C ALA A 159 -9.18 10.46 7.47
N ARG A 160 -8.18 9.84 6.83
CA ARG A 160 -6.73 10.01 7.05
C ARG A 160 -6.15 9.32 8.30
N GLY A 161 -6.97 8.84 9.23
CA GLY A 161 -6.52 8.13 10.44
C GLY A 161 -7.14 6.74 10.65
N ASP A 162 -8.34 6.48 10.14
CA ASP A 162 -9.13 5.26 10.32
C ASP A 162 -8.36 3.94 10.15
N SER A 163 -7.87 3.69 8.93
CA SER A 163 -7.38 2.39 8.51
C SER A 163 -5.97 2.07 9.02
N TYR A 164 -5.28 3.04 9.62
CA TYR A 164 -4.12 2.77 10.47
C TYR A 164 -4.49 1.75 11.55
N TYR A 165 -5.55 2.04 12.32
CA TYR A 165 -5.99 1.18 13.42
C TYR A 165 -6.54 -0.15 12.90
N GLU A 166 -7.20 -0.14 11.75
CA GLU A 166 -7.67 -1.35 11.07
C GLU A 166 -6.50 -2.29 10.72
N TYR A 167 -5.43 -1.75 10.14
CA TYR A 167 -4.31 -2.55 9.66
C TYR A 167 -3.39 -3.01 10.78
N LEU A 168 -3.33 -2.34 11.93
CA LEU A 168 -2.65 -2.89 13.11
C LEU A 168 -3.20 -4.28 13.46
N LEU A 169 -4.54 -4.37 13.64
CA LEU A 169 -5.18 -5.64 13.98
C LEU A 169 -5.07 -6.66 12.84
N LYS A 170 -5.33 -6.23 11.59
CA LYS A 170 -5.29 -7.16 10.45
C LYS A 170 -3.90 -7.71 10.19
N GLN A 171 -2.85 -6.93 10.37
CA GLN A 171 -1.47 -7.41 10.21
C GLN A 171 -1.11 -8.44 11.29
N TRP A 172 -1.49 -8.18 12.55
CA TRP A 172 -1.32 -9.15 13.62
C TRP A 172 -2.02 -10.47 13.28
N ILE A 173 -3.24 -10.43 12.75
CA ILE A 173 -3.96 -11.64 12.31
C ILE A 173 -3.27 -12.31 11.11
N GLN A 174 -2.90 -11.55 10.07
CA GLN A 174 -2.28 -12.06 8.83
C GLN A 174 -0.99 -12.81 9.12
N THR A 175 -0.21 -12.36 10.11
CA THR A 175 1.07 -12.95 10.51
C THR A 175 0.94 -14.14 11.46
N GLY A 176 -0.29 -14.63 11.69
CA GLY A 176 -0.54 -15.72 12.62
C GLY A 176 -0.33 -15.31 14.08
N LYS A 177 -0.56 -14.03 14.41
CA LYS A 177 -0.42 -13.44 15.76
C LYS A 177 1.02 -13.40 16.26
N ALA A 178 1.99 -13.30 15.35
CA ALA A 178 3.41 -13.39 15.67
C ALA A 178 4.12 -12.03 15.80
N ILE A 179 3.55 -10.96 15.22
CA ILE A 179 4.18 -9.65 15.18
C ILE A 179 3.36 -8.66 16.02
N ASP A 180 3.94 -8.22 17.15
CA ASP A 180 3.46 -7.04 17.90
C ASP A 180 4.15 -5.79 17.35
N LEU A 181 3.40 -5.03 16.56
CA LEU A 181 3.74 -3.72 15.98
C LEU A 181 2.86 -2.62 16.53
#